data_AF-A0A3N0W032-F1
#
_entry.id   AF-A0A3N0W032-F1
#
_cell.length_a   1.000
_cell.length_b   1.000
_cell.length_c   1.000
_cell.angle_alpha   90.00
_cell.angle_beta   90.00
_cell.angle_gamma   90.00
#
_symmetry.space_group_name_H-M   'P 1'
#
loop_
_entity.id
_entity.type
_entity.pdbx_description
1 polymer ?
#
loop_
_entity_poly.entity_id
_entity_poly.type
_entity_poly.pdbx_seq_one_letter_code
_entity_poly.pdbx_strand_id
1 'polypeptide(L)'
;MLAKLQNDAFIFSGLKTHAQLLEASSLLLDENGNIKSFSKFSQDFNRINVDYNQNYLEAEHQFAINSSQMAANWAAIDPNGRYNLQYRTANDDRVREAHRVLQDITLPIDDPFWLSYYPPNGWRCRCTAVEVLKDKYELSDSKKALQWGEQATSQIGKDGKNRLEMFRFNPGISEKVFPPKHPYNKVKGSEVVKKVIDEVKPLKTTKDLSNHFEKFAKENSDFFVRGFKQIKVTKQKSVNGFTDLNGTIALKPDIITPIIEGMNNIRSGKKTTFEQERAISTLHHEIWHNANKPGNMYMTKDQTKTMELANEFVSRKTLPAFMKKLGGELQNMELTENRNNTSYNRMVINYDKLIDYAEADPIKVLNSVKKSLIEDKYTEQIKGLIDAIKENSKYDIKEGNIAAFIKYAKEYTNEKFQEFLDINKNDKILRKRN
;
A
#
# COMPACT_ATOMS: atom_id res chain seq x y z
N MET A 1 16.56 -3.05 -6.84
CA MET A 1 17.13 -1.77 -7.33
C MET A 1 16.15 -0.99 -8.21
N LEU A 2 15.82 -1.44 -9.43
CA LEU A 2 15.04 -0.66 -10.43
C LEU A 2 13.76 -0.01 -9.87
N ALA A 3 12.91 -0.78 -9.16
CA ALA A 3 11.67 -0.24 -8.58
C ALA A 3 11.89 0.86 -7.53
N LYS A 4 13.02 0.84 -6.82
CA LYS A 4 13.39 1.88 -5.84
C LYS A 4 13.87 3.15 -6.52
N LEU A 5 14.69 3.01 -7.58
CA LEU A 5 15.14 4.14 -8.39
C LEU A 5 13.98 4.82 -9.13
N GLN A 6 13.07 4.06 -9.73
CA GLN A 6 11.84 4.59 -10.33
C GLN A 6 10.98 5.36 -9.31
N ASN A 7 10.92 4.86 -8.07
CA ASN A 7 10.20 5.52 -7.00
C ASN A 7 10.87 6.84 -6.57
N ASP A 8 12.19 6.85 -6.42
CA ASP A 8 12.93 8.04 -6.05
C ASP A 8 12.80 9.14 -7.13
N ALA A 9 12.84 8.76 -8.41
CA ALA A 9 12.57 9.67 -9.52
C ALA A 9 11.14 10.24 -9.49
N PHE A 10 10.15 9.44 -9.13
CA PHE A 10 8.76 9.89 -8.95
C PHE A 10 8.59 10.85 -7.76
N ILE A 11 9.26 10.58 -6.63
CA ILE A 11 9.26 11.51 -5.49
C ILE A 11 9.94 12.83 -5.87
N PHE A 12 11.09 12.76 -6.56
CA PHE A 12 11.79 13.94 -7.02
C PHE A 12 10.92 14.80 -7.94
N SER A 13 10.19 14.21 -8.90
CA SER A 13 9.34 14.97 -9.82
C SER A 13 8.20 15.69 -9.09
N GLY A 14 7.53 15.03 -8.14
CA GLY A 14 6.49 15.68 -7.34
C GLY A 14 7.03 16.80 -6.45
N LEU A 15 8.23 16.62 -5.86
CA LEU A 15 8.89 17.66 -5.07
C LEU A 15 9.36 18.84 -5.94
N LYS A 16 9.85 18.60 -7.16
CA LYS A 16 10.20 19.64 -8.13
C LYS A 16 8.98 20.47 -8.51
N THR A 17 7.88 19.82 -8.86
CA THR A 17 6.61 20.50 -9.20
C THR A 17 6.13 21.35 -8.03
N HIS A 18 6.16 20.82 -6.82
CA HIS A 18 5.81 21.58 -5.62
C HIS A 18 6.72 22.79 -5.41
N ALA A 19 8.04 22.64 -5.56
CA ALA A 19 8.99 23.74 -5.41
C ALA A 19 8.69 24.86 -6.43
N GLN A 20 8.46 24.51 -7.70
CA GLN A 20 8.10 25.45 -8.76
C GLN A 20 6.80 26.21 -8.42
N LEU A 21 5.76 25.48 -8.01
CA LEU A 21 4.45 26.09 -7.71
C LEU A 21 4.46 26.90 -6.42
N LEU A 22 5.24 26.48 -5.42
CA LEU A 22 5.44 27.25 -4.20
C LEU A 22 6.12 28.59 -4.52
N GLU A 23 7.19 28.57 -5.33
CA GLU A 23 7.87 29.79 -5.76
C GLU A 23 6.93 30.68 -6.57
N ALA A 24 6.21 30.12 -7.53
CA ALA A 24 5.19 30.82 -8.30
C ALA A 24 4.11 31.46 -7.41
N SER A 25 3.65 30.78 -6.36
CA SER A 25 2.64 31.32 -5.44
C SER A 25 3.11 32.58 -4.71
N SER A 26 4.42 32.71 -4.46
CA SER A 26 5.00 33.90 -3.84
C SER A 26 5.03 35.13 -4.76
N LEU A 27 4.84 34.94 -6.08
CA LEU A 27 4.89 36.02 -7.06
C LEU A 27 3.60 36.84 -7.17
N LEU A 28 2.53 36.45 -6.47
CA LEU A 28 1.24 37.15 -6.51
C LEU A 28 1.33 38.57 -5.98
N LEU A 29 2.22 38.81 -5.01
CA LEU A 29 2.43 40.11 -4.39
C LEU A 29 3.76 40.73 -4.86
N ASP A 30 3.79 42.05 -4.97
CA ASP A 30 5.04 42.81 -5.13
C ASP A 30 5.80 42.96 -3.80
N GLU A 31 6.94 43.65 -3.83
CA GLU A 31 7.80 43.86 -2.66
C GLU A 31 7.12 44.68 -1.55
N ASN A 32 6.06 45.43 -1.89
CA ASN A 32 5.27 46.23 -0.95
C ASN A 32 4.03 45.47 -0.44
N GLY A 33 3.81 44.24 -0.89
CA GLY A 33 2.64 43.42 -0.53
C GLY A 33 1.39 43.71 -1.37
N ASN A 34 1.47 44.49 -2.45
CA ASN A 34 0.33 44.75 -3.34
C ASN A 34 0.15 43.64 -4.36
N ILE A 35 -1.09 43.39 -4.77
CA ILE A 35 -1.42 42.41 -5.81
C ILE A 35 -0.85 42.86 -7.16
N LYS A 36 -0.02 42.02 -7.79
CA LYS A 36 0.49 42.29 -9.13
C LYS A 36 -0.61 42.18 -10.19
N SER A 37 -0.49 42.95 -11.27
CA SER A 37 -1.33 42.76 -12.45
C SER A 37 -1.09 41.38 -13.06
N PHE A 38 -2.10 40.83 -13.75
CA PHE A 38 -1.98 39.54 -14.42
C PHE A 38 -0.80 39.50 -15.41
N SER A 39 -0.59 40.58 -16.17
CA SER A 39 0.53 40.67 -17.13
C SER A 39 1.88 40.50 -16.44
N LYS A 40 2.09 41.17 -15.30
CA LYS A 40 3.34 41.08 -14.55
C LYS A 40 3.52 39.70 -13.90
N PHE A 41 2.46 39.17 -13.28
CA PHE A 41 2.47 37.82 -12.71
C PHE A 41 2.79 36.75 -13.76
N SER A 42 2.14 36.80 -14.93
CA SER A 42 2.37 35.87 -16.04
C SER A 42 3.80 35.93 -16.55
N GLN A 43 4.37 37.13 -16.69
CA GLN A 43 5.77 37.31 -17.07
C GLN A 43 6.73 36.68 -16.05
N ASP A 44 6.53 36.95 -14.76
CA ASP A 44 7.37 36.42 -13.68
C ASP A 44 7.24 34.88 -13.59
N PHE A 45 6.02 34.34 -13.72
CA PHE A 45 5.76 32.89 -13.75
C PHE A 45 6.47 32.20 -14.92
N ASN A 46 6.40 32.78 -16.13
CA ASN A 46 7.04 32.23 -17.31
C ASN A 46 8.56 32.16 -17.16
N ARG A 47 9.17 33.13 -16.45
CA ARG A 47 10.61 33.08 -16.14
C ARG A 47 10.96 31.88 -15.25
N ILE A 48 10.20 31.67 -14.17
CA ILE A 48 10.38 30.49 -13.31
C ILE A 48 10.19 29.20 -14.12
N ASN A 49 9.20 29.16 -15.02
CA ASN A 49 8.97 28.00 -15.87
C ASN A 49 10.17 27.67 -16.77
N VAL A 50 10.85 28.68 -17.33
CA VAL A 50 12.09 28.48 -18.11
C VAL A 50 13.19 27.90 -17.21
N ASP A 51 13.37 28.41 -16.00
CA ASP A 51 14.39 27.90 -15.08
C ASP A 51 14.18 26.43 -14.74
N TYR A 52 13.00 26.07 -14.24
CA TYR A 52 12.70 24.70 -13.83
C TYR A 52 12.61 23.73 -15.00
N ASN A 53 11.95 24.12 -16.09
CA ASN A 53 11.55 23.18 -17.14
C ASN A 53 12.38 23.29 -18.42
N GLN A 54 13.38 24.18 -18.47
CA GLN A 54 14.36 24.23 -19.56
C GLN A 54 15.79 24.24 -19.02
N ASN A 55 16.16 25.22 -18.18
CA ASN A 55 17.54 25.39 -17.72
C ASN A 55 18.02 24.20 -16.86
N TYR A 56 17.18 23.72 -15.93
CA TYR A 56 17.55 22.60 -15.06
C TYR A 56 17.29 21.23 -15.70
N LEU A 57 16.39 21.16 -16.67
CA LEU A 57 15.85 19.91 -17.20
C LEU A 57 16.93 18.97 -17.72
N GLU A 58 17.85 19.47 -18.55
CA GLU A 58 18.90 18.64 -19.14
C GLU A 58 19.87 18.11 -18.07
N ALA A 59 20.25 18.98 -17.12
CA ALA A 59 21.17 18.60 -16.04
C ALA A 59 20.57 17.55 -15.12
N GLU A 60 19.28 17.67 -14.76
CA GLU A 60 18.53 16.71 -13.96
C GLU A 60 18.37 15.37 -14.70
N HIS A 61 18.05 15.41 -16.00
CA HIS A 61 17.93 14.21 -16.84
C HIS A 61 19.26 13.44 -16.93
N GLN A 62 20.36 14.13 -17.24
CA GLN A 62 21.70 13.51 -17.30
C GLN A 62 22.11 12.93 -15.94
N PHE A 63 21.83 13.65 -14.86
CA PHE A 63 22.10 13.17 -13.51
C PHE A 63 21.32 11.89 -13.19
N ALA A 64 20.03 11.85 -13.55
CA ALA A 64 19.19 10.69 -13.31
C ALA A 64 19.71 9.44 -14.03
N ILE A 65 20.13 9.58 -15.31
CA ILE A 65 20.73 8.49 -16.08
C ILE A 65 22.03 8.02 -15.43
N ASN A 66 22.99 8.94 -15.21
CA ASN A 66 24.31 8.59 -14.69
C ASN A 66 24.22 7.98 -13.28
N SER A 67 23.41 8.56 -12.40
CA SER A 67 23.17 8.04 -11.05
C SER A 67 22.56 6.64 -11.07
N SER A 68 21.59 6.40 -11.97
CA SER A 68 20.97 5.07 -12.13
C SER A 68 21.96 4.02 -12.65
N GLN A 69 22.82 4.39 -13.61
CA GLN A 69 23.89 3.52 -14.10
C GLN A 69 24.91 3.22 -13.00
N MET A 70 25.31 4.21 -12.21
CA MET A 70 26.22 4.02 -11.08
C MET A 70 25.60 3.13 -9.99
N ALA A 71 24.31 3.28 -9.69
CA ALA A 71 23.61 2.36 -8.79
C ALA A 71 23.58 0.92 -9.32
N ALA A 72 23.40 0.74 -10.63
CA ALA A 72 23.44 -0.57 -11.27
C ALA A 72 24.85 -1.19 -11.21
N ASN A 73 25.89 -0.40 -11.50
CA ASN A 73 27.28 -0.82 -11.39
C ASN A 73 27.60 -1.26 -9.96
N TRP A 74 27.24 -0.45 -8.96
CA TRP A 74 27.44 -0.79 -7.55
C TRP A 74 26.76 -2.11 -7.16
N ALA A 75 25.53 -2.33 -7.63
CA ALA A 75 24.78 -3.56 -7.34
C ALA A 75 25.36 -4.82 -8.01
N ALA A 76 26.20 -4.66 -9.04
CA ALA A 76 26.83 -5.76 -9.76
C ALA A 76 28.20 -6.17 -9.18
N ILE A 77 28.77 -5.37 -8.27
CA ILE A 77 30.07 -5.64 -7.66
C ILE A 77 30.00 -6.89 -6.77
N ASP A 78 30.99 -7.77 -6.90
CA ASP A 78 31.24 -8.84 -5.93
C ASP A 78 32.18 -8.34 -4.83
N PRO A 79 31.70 -8.08 -3.59
CA PRO A 79 32.53 -7.55 -2.52
C PRO A 79 33.65 -8.51 -2.07
N ASN A 80 33.51 -9.82 -2.34
CA ASN A 80 34.53 -10.82 -2.03
C ASN A 80 35.42 -11.14 -3.24
N GLY A 81 35.24 -10.40 -4.33
CA GLY A 81 35.93 -10.63 -5.58
C GLY A 81 37.41 -10.19 -5.57
N ARG A 82 38.04 -10.42 -6.72
CA ARG A 82 39.45 -10.07 -6.98
C ARG A 82 39.67 -8.61 -7.41
N TYR A 83 38.65 -7.77 -7.30
CA TYR A 83 38.66 -6.40 -7.82
C TYR A 83 38.64 -5.37 -6.69
N ASN A 84 39.35 -4.26 -6.91
CA ASN A 84 39.17 -2.98 -6.23
C ASN A 84 38.34 -2.05 -7.14
N LEU A 85 37.95 -0.88 -6.64
CA LEU A 85 37.34 0.15 -7.45
C LEU A 85 38.36 1.23 -7.78
N GLN A 86 38.31 1.74 -9.01
CA GLN A 86 39.08 2.88 -9.46
C GLN A 86 38.15 3.99 -9.97
N TYR A 87 38.34 5.20 -9.46
CA TYR A 87 37.63 6.39 -9.91
C TYR A 87 38.21 6.83 -11.26
N ARG A 88 37.35 7.04 -12.26
CA ARG A 88 37.74 7.48 -13.60
C ARG A 88 36.94 8.68 -14.04
N THR A 89 37.63 9.66 -14.58
CA THR A 89 37.01 10.77 -15.33
C THR A 89 36.91 10.38 -16.80
N ALA A 90 36.09 11.09 -17.57
CA ALA A 90 36.08 10.97 -19.03
C ALA A 90 37.42 11.42 -19.69
N ASN A 91 38.34 11.99 -18.91
CA ASN A 91 39.66 12.48 -19.33
C ASN A 91 39.59 13.42 -20.56
N ASP A 92 38.55 14.26 -20.62
CA ASP A 92 38.38 15.28 -21.64
C ASP A 92 38.41 16.70 -21.05
N ASP A 93 38.39 17.71 -21.91
CA ASP A 93 38.43 19.12 -21.51
C ASP A 93 37.14 19.59 -20.83
N ARG A 94 36.08 18.75 -20.81
CA ARG A 94 34.80 19.05 -20.16
C ARG A 94 34.73 18.48 -18.73
N VAL A 95 35.71 17.68 -18.31
CA VAL A 95 35.88 17.29 -16.92
C VAL A 95 36.20 18.54 -16.10
N ARG A 96 35.48 18.72 -14.97
CA ARG A 96 35.76 19.81 -14.04
C ARG A 96 37.18 19.69 -13.51
N GLU A 97 37.89 20.80 -13.43
CA GLU A 97 39.24 20.83 -12.89
C GLU A 97 39.32 20.22 -11.47
N ALA A 98 38.35 20.58 -10.62
CA ALA A 98 38.25 20.05 -9.26
C ALA A 98 38.08 18.51 -9.20
N HIS A 99 37.63 17.86 -10.27
CA HIS A 99 37.46 16.40 -10.32
C HIS A 99 38.70 15.69 -10.90
N ARG A 100 39.65 16.40 -11.53
CA ARG A 100 40.84 15.76 -12.13
C ARG A 100 41.71 15.08 -11.08
N VAL A 101 41.77 15.65 -9.87
CA VAL A 101 42.49 15.07 -8.72
C VAL A 101 41.91 13.73 -8.25
N LEU A 102 40.70 13.36 -8.70
CA LEU A 102 40.08 12.08 -8.38
C LEU A 102 40.44 10.97 -9.37
N GLN A 103 41.08 11.31 -10.49
CA GLN A 103 41.49 10.34 -11.49
C GLN A 103 42.42 9.30 -10.88
N ASP A 104 42.17 8.02 -11.18
CA ASP A 104 42.96 6.86 -10.79
C ASP A 104 43.02 6.57 -9.27
N ILE A 105 42.22 7.26 -8.44
CA ILE A 105 42.02 6.85 -7.04
C ILE A 105 41.50 5.42 -7.03
N THR A 106 42.33 4.52 -6.51
CA THR A 106 42.08 3.07 -6.46
C THR A 106 41.99 2.64 -5.02
N LEU A 107 40.82 2.15 -4.60
CA LEU A 107 40.53 1.82 -3.20
C LEU A 107 39.76 0.50 -3.10
N PRO A 108 39.88 -0.23 -1.97
CA PRO A 108 38.99 -1.35 -1.67
C PRO A 108 37.51 -0.94 -1.74
N ILE A 109 36.63 -1.91 -2.05
CA ILE A 109 35.18 -1.66 -2.24
C ILE A 109 34.53 -1.12 -0.95
N ASP A 110 35.02 -1.54 0.21
CA ASP A 110 34.53 -1.17 1.53
C ASP A 110 35.15 0.14 2.08
N ASP A 111 36.02 0.80 1.32
CA ASP A 111 36.62 2.06 1.73
C ASP A 111 35.56 3.17 1.90
N PRO A 112 35.62 3.96 3.00
CA PRO A 112 34.65 5.03 3.27
C PRO A 112 34.55 6.10 2.18
N PHE A 113 35.57 6.25 1.32
CA PHE A 113 35.53 7.14 0.16
C PHE A 113 34.30 6.87 -0.71
N TRP A 114 33.95 5.59 -0.94
CA TRP A 114 32.82 5.23 -1.79
C TRP A 114 31.45 5.50 -1.17
N LEU A 115 31.37 5.77 0.13
CA LEU A 115 30.10 6.15 0.76
C LEU A 115 29.67 7.57 0.35
N SER A 116 30.63 8.46 0.12
CA SER A 116 30.40 9.89 -0.13
C SER A 116 30.81 10.34 -1.52
N TYR A 117 31.85 9.76 -2.11
CA TYR A 117 32.47 10.26 -3.34
C TYR A 117 32.35 9.27 -4.52
N TYR A 118 31.41 8.33 -4.43
CA TYR A 118 31.02 7.52 -5.59
C TYR A 118 30.26 8.42 -6.59
N PRO A 119 30.58 8.40 -7.90
CA PRO A 119 29.91 9.24 -8.89
C PRO A 119 28.39 9.02 -8.98
N PRO A 120 27.61 10.02 -9.47
CA PRO A 120 28.03 11.33 -9.97
C PRO A 120 28.19 12.41 -8.87
N ASN A 121 29.34 13.07 -8.82
CA ASN A 121 29.65 14.08 -7.78
C ASN A 121 29.32 15.53 -8.18
N GLY A 122 28.32 15.71 -9.04
CA GLY A 122 27.86 17.02 -9.51
C GLY A 122 26.88 16.93 -10.67
N TRP A 123 26.17 18.01 -10.97
CA TRP A 123 25.37 18.12 -12.20
C TRP A 123 26.25 17.92 -13.43
N ARG A 124 25.76 17.23 -14.48
CA ARG A 124 26.55 16.94 -15.70
C ARG A 124 27.94 16.32 -15.43
N CYS A 125 28.09 15.56 -14.33
CA CYS A 125 29.33 14.87 -14.00
C CYS A 125 29.67 13.82 -15.08
N ARG A 126 30.94 13.75 -15.48
CA ARG A 126 31.48 12.83 -16.49
C ARG A 126 32.42 11.79 -15.88
N CYS A 127 32.25 11.51 -14.59
CA CYS A 127 33.06 10.56 -13.83
C CYS A 127 32.30 9.25 -13.63
N THR A 128 33.05 8.17 -13.45
CA THR A 128 32.55 6.80 -13.21
C THR A 128 33.47 6.10 -12.21
N ALA A 129 33.03 4.95 -11.70
CA ALA A 129 33.87 4.02 -10.95
C ALA A 129 33.84 2.66 -11.64
N VAL A 130 35.00 2.03 -11.77
CA VAL A 130 35.14 0.74 -12.47
C VAL A 130 35.92 -0.26 -11.62
N GLU A 131 35.64 -1.54 -11.80
CA GLU A 131 36.39 -2.63 -11.19
C GLU A 131 37.78 -2.78 -11.84
N VAL A 132 38.82 -2.85 -11.03
CA VAL A 132 40.22 -3.06 -11.45
C VAL A 132 40.86 -4.17 -10.64
N LEU A 133 41.73 -4.98 -11.25
CA LEU A 133 42.36 -6.12 -10.59
C LEU A 133 43.27 -5.65 -9.44
N LYS A 134 43.14 -6.27 -8.26
CA LYS A 134 43.95 -5.97 -7.07
C LYS A 134 45.45 -6.00 -7.34
N ASP A 135 45.90 -6.95 -8.16
CA ASP A 135 47.33 -7.17 -8.42
C ASP A 135 47.91 -6.26 -9.52
N LYS A 136 47.08 -5.51 -10.24
CA LYS A 136 47.51 -4.66 -11.37
C LYS A 136 47.55 -3.17 -11.06
N TYR A 137 46.83 -2.73 -10.02
CA TYR A 137 46.70 -1.32 -9.69
C TYR A 137 47.00 -1.08 -8.22
N GLU A 138 47.92 -0.16 -7.96
CA GLU A 138 48.31 0.22 -6.60
C GLU A 138 47.17 0.91 -5.87
N LEU A 139 47.04 0.63 -4.57
CA LEU A 139 46.08 1.30 -3.72
C LEU A 139 46.50 2.75 -3.46
N SER A 140 45.54 3.66 -3.58
CA SER A 140 45.70 5.04 -3.16
C SER A 140 45.60 5.17 -1.63
N ASP A 141 46.16 6.25 -1.09
CA ASP A 141 46.00 6.58 0.33
C ASP A 141 44.55 7.02 0.60
N SER A 142 43.83 6.25 1.42
CA SER A 142 42.41 6.48 1.75
C SER A 142 42.16 7.86 2.36
N LYS A 143 43.04 8.35 3.25
CA LYS A 143 42.88 9.66 3.90
C LYS A 143 43.04 10.81 2.89
N LYS A 144 44.03 10.72 2.01
CA LYS A 144 44.22 11.69 0.92
C LYS A 144 43.07 11.65 -0.07
N ALA A 145 42.59 10.46 -0.43
CA ALA A 145 41.42 10.31 -1.30
C ALA A 145 40.18 10.98 -0.69
N LEU A 146 39.92 10.80 0.60
CA LEU A 146 38.82 11.49 1.30
C LEU A 146 38.97 13.02 1.27
N GLN A 147 40.18 13.54 1.47
CA GLN A 147 40.46 14.98 1.39
C GLN A 147 40.24 15.53 -0.02
N TRP A 148 40.70 14.82 -1.06
CA TRP A 148 40.47 15.21 -2.45
C TRP A 148 38.99 15.14 -2.82
N GLY A 149 38.27 14.11 -2.37
CA GLY A 149 36.83 14.00 -2.55
C GLY A 149 36.08 15.17 -1.92
N GLU A 150 36.49 15.58 -0.71
CA GLU A 150 35.93 16.74 -0.02
C GLU A 150 36.17 18.02 -0.81
N GLN A 151 37.41 18.27 -1.25
CA GLN A 151 37.77 19.44 -2.05
C GLN A 151 37.03 19.48 -3.39
N ALA A 152 36.98 18.34 -4.10
CA ALA A 152 36.31 18.20 -5.39
C ALA A 152 34.81 18.50 -5.33
N THR A 153 34.20 18.28 -4.16
CA THR A 153 32.77 18.49 -3.89
C THR A 153 32.52 19.64 -2.91
N SER A 154 33.35 20.68 -2.96
CA SER A 154 33.21 21.89 -2.15
C SER A 154 33.04 23.14 -3.01
N GLN A 155 31.90 23.81 -2.84
CA GLN A 155 31.64 25.13 -3.41
C GLN A 155 30.86 25.96 -2.40
N ILE A 156 31.56 26.83 -1.66
CA ILE A 156 30.95 27.65 -0.62
C ILE A 156 30.25 28.85 -1.25
N GLY A 157 28.93 28.94 -1.05
CA GLY A 157 28.13 30.09 -1.46
C GLY A 157 28.35 31.30 -0.56
N LYS A 158 27.82 32.47 -0.96
CA LYS A 158 27.85 33.71 -0.15
C LYS A 158 27.21 33.55 1.23
N ASP A 159 26.32 32.57 1.37
CA ASP A 159 25.63 32.20 2.61
C ASP A 159 26.43 31.20 3.48
N GLY A 160 27.69 30.93 3.15
CA GLY A 160 28.56 29.99 3.87
C GLY A 160 28.22 28.51 3.65
N LYS A 161 27.20 28.19 2.84
CA LYS A 161 26.76 26.81 2.59
C LYS A 161 27.49 26.19 1.42
N ASN A 162 27.93 24.95 1.58
CA ASN A 162 28.50 24.17 0.48
C ASN A 162 27.39 23.68 -0.48
N ARG A 163 27.40 24.18 -1.70
CA ARG A 163 26.41 23.84 -2.74
C ARG A 163 26.59 22.44 -3.33
N LEU A 164 27.81 21.90 -3.29
CA LEU A 164 28.15 20.59 -3.85
C LEU A 164 28.02 19.44 -2.82
N GLU A 165 27.83 19.75 -1.54
CA GLU A 165 27.70 18.76 -0.46
C GLU A 165 26.54 17.77 -0.72
N MET A 166 25.48 18.21 -1.42
CA MET A 166 24.35 17.33 -1.71
C MET A 166 24.74 16.13 -2.58
N PHE A 167 25.78 16.24 -3.40
CA PHE A 167 26.28 15.14 -4.25
C PHE A 167 27.17 14.15 -3.50
N ARG A 168 27.34 14.33 -2.18
CA ARG A 168 28.12 13.39 -1.35
C ARG A 168 27.26 12.21 -0.91
N PHE A 169 26.99 11.29 -1.82
CA PHE A 169 26.24 10.06 -1.53
C PHE A 169 26.56 8.97 -2.56
N ASN A 170 26.31 7.72 -2.19
CA ASN A 170 26.39 6.59 -3.10
C ASN A 170 24.98 6.18 -3.58
N PRO A 171 24.64 6.31 -4.88
CA PRO A 171 23.32 5.96 -5.41
C PRO A 171 23.01 4.46 -5.32
N GLY A 172 24.02 3.59 -5.34
CA GLY A 172 23.87 2.15 -5.17
C GLY A 172 23.54 1.75 -3.73
N ILE A 173 24.24 2.31 -2.75
CA ILE A 173 23.98 2.04 -1.32
C ILE A 173 22.66 2.67 -0.89
N SER A 174 22.41 3.92 -1.28
CA SER A 174 21.20 4.63 -0.89
C SER A 174 19.95 4.18 -1.66
N GLU A 175 20.13 3.50 -2.79
CA GLU A 175 19.09 3.11 -3.74
C GLU A 175 18.25 4.31 -4.21
N LYS A 176 18.91 5.46 -4.39
CA LYS A 176 18.32 6.73 -4.80
C LYS A 176 18.96 7.26 -6.07
N VAL A 177 18.13 7.87 -6.92
CA VAL A 177 18.56 8.53 -8.15
C VAL A 177 19.08 9.92 -7.83
N PHE A 178 18.33 10.69 -7.02
CA PHE A 178 18.67 12.08 -6.70
C PHE A 178 19.28 12.24 -5.30
N PRO A 179 20.07 13.29 -5.07
CA PRO A 179 20.65 13.61 -3.76
C PRO A 179 19.62 13.57 -2.61
N PRO A 180 19.85 12.79 -1.54
CA PRO A 180 18.95 12.79 -0.38
C PRO A 180 18.81 14.18 0.26
N LYS A 181 19.87 14.99 0.18
CA LYS A 181 19.91 16.37 0.70
C LYS A 181 19.48 17.43 -0.33
N HIS A 182 18.87 17.04 -1.46
CA HIS A 182 18.46 17.97 -2.52
C HIS A 182 17.57 19.11 -1.98
N PRO A 183 17.72 20.37 -2.44
CA PRO A 183 16.94 21.51 -1.97
C PRO A 183 15.43 21.31 -2.00
N TYR A 184 14.88 20.63 -3.02
CA TYR A 184 13.45 20.32 -3.10
C TYR A 184 12.92 19.48 -1.92
N ASN A 185 13.78 18.73 -1.21
CA ASN A 185 13.38 18.03 0.01
C ASN A 185 13.14 18.97 1.20
N LYS A 186 13.61 20.22 1.13
CA LYS A 186 13.66 21.17 2.25
C LYS A 186 12.73 22.36 2.09
N VAL A 187 12.07 22.51 0.93
CA VAL A 187 11.11 23.60 0.71
C VAL A 187 9.90 23.46 1.62
N LYS A 188 9.27 24.57 1.99
CA LYS A 188 8.07 24.57 2.85
C LYS A 188 7.00 23.65 2.25
N GLY A 189 6.46 22.73 3.05
CA GLY A 189 5.43 21.78 2.61
C GLY A 189 5.94 20.52 1.91
N SER A 190 7.26 20.33 1.74
CA SER A 190 7.83 19.12 1.10
C SER A 190 7.40 17.82 1.80
N GLU A 191 7.31 17.80 3.12
CA GLU A 191 6.88 16.60 3.89
C GLU A 191 5.40 16.25 3.66
N VAL A 192 4.54 17.25 3.41
CA VAL A 192 3.14 17.00 3.04
C VAL A 192 3.08 16.37 1.65
N VAL A 193 3.86 16.90 0.71
CA VAL A 193 3.93 16.40 -0.66
C VAL A 193 4.45 14.96 -0.70
N LYS A 194 5.50 14.63 0.07
CA LYS A 194 5.99 13.24 0.17
C LYS A 194 4.89 12.28 0.63
N LYS A 195 4.11 12.66 1.65
CA LYS A 195 2.98 11.85 2.14
C LYS A 195 1.92 11.65 1.06
N VAL A 196 1.54 12.71 0.34
CA VAL A 196 0.58 12.62 -0.77
C VAL A 196 1.12 11.71 -1.87
N ILE A 197 2.38 11.87 -2.28
CA ILE A 197 3.02 11.04 -3.31
C ILE A 197 3.04 9.55 -2.89
N ASP A 198 3.39 9.27 -1.64
CA ASP A 198 3.35 7.91 -1.08
C ASP A 198 1.92 7.34 -1.09
N GLU A 199 0.92 8.18 -0.84
CA GLU A 199 -0.50 7.83 -0.88
C GLU A 199 -1.06 7.59 -2.29
N VAL A 200 -0.44 8.15 -3.35
CA VAL A 200 -0.87 7.93 -4.75
C VAL A 200 -0.10 6.78 -5.43
N LYS A 201 1.07 6.38 -4.90
CA LYS A 201 1.89 5.32 -5.50
C LYS A 201 1.13 3.99 -5.62
N PRO A 202 1.04 3.36 -6.81
CA PRO A 202 0.39 2.06 -6.96
C PRO A 202 0.97 1.00 -6.02
N LEU A 203 0.11 0.26 -5.34
CA LEU A 203 0.47 -0.95 -4.62
C LEU A 203 0.99 -1.96 -5.65
N LYS A 204 2.12 -2.62 -5.36
CA LYS A 204 2.71 -3.63 -6.27
C LYS A 204 2.93 -4.96 -5.58
N THR A 205 3.12 -4.95 -4.27
CA THR A 205 3.50 -6.12 -3.50
C THR A 205 2.53 -6.38 -2.37
N THR A 206 2.54 -7.60 -1.83
CA THR A 206 1.80 -7.95 -0.62
C THR A 206 2.20 -7.06 0.57
N LYS A 207 3.47 -6.62 0.62
CA LYS A 207 3.94 -5.68 1.65
C LYS A 207 3.29 -4.31 1.50
N ASP A 208 3.17 -3.79 0.28
CA ASP A 208 2.47 -2.52 0.04
C ASP A 208 1.01 -2.61 0.46
N LEU A 209 0.34 -3.72 0.11
CA LEU A 209 -1.03 -3.99 0.51
C LEU A 209 -1.17 -4.08 2.05
N SER A 210 -0.27 -4.81 2.70
CA SER A 210 -0.25 -4.95 4.16
C SER A 210 -0.08 -3.60 4.86
N ASN A 211 0.87 -2.79 4.40
CA ASN A 211 1.12 -1.46 4.96
C ASN A 211 -0.08 -0.52 4.76
N HIS A 212 -0.74 -0.60 3.60
CA HIS A 212 -1.96 0.14 3.33
C HIS A 212 -3.06 -0.23 4.33
N PHE A 213 -3.30 -1.53 4.53
CA PHE A 213 -4.31 -2.01 5.48
C PHE A 213 -3.94 -1.76 6.94
N GLU A 214 -2.66 -1.67 7.29
CA GLU A 214 -2.23 -1.26 8.63
C GLU A 214 -2.65 0.19 8.94
N LYS A 215 -2.49 1.10 7.98
CA LYS A 215 -2.98 2.48 8.12
C LYS A 215 -4.51 2.53 8.14
N PHE A 216 -5.15 1.84 7.19
CA PHE A 216 -6.61 1.79 7.08
C PHE A 216 -7.29 1.27 8.36
N ALA A 217 -6.70 0.24 9.00
CA ALA A 217 -7.22 -0.33 10.24
C ALA A 217 -7.16 0.64 11.43
N LYS A 218 -6.15 1.52 11.49
CA LYS A 218 -6.05 2.57 12.52
C LYS A 218 -7.16 3.60 12.40
N GLU A 219 -7.60 3.87 11.16
CA GLU A 219 -8.65 4.86 10.85
C GLU A 219 -10.07 4.27 10.88
N ASN A 220 -10.20 2.93 10.81
CA ASN A 220 -11.47 2.21 10.71
C ASN A 220 -11.53 1.03 11.69
N SER A 221 -11.30 1.32 12.97
CA SER A 221 -11.19 0.30 14.04
C SER A 221 -12.46 -0.55 14.23
N ASP A 222 -13.61 -0.10 13.72
CA ASP A 222 -14.89 -0.82 13.77
C ASP A 222 -14.89 -2.10 12.91
N PHE A 223 -14.08 -2.17 11.86
CA PHE A 223 -13.85 -3.40 11.09
C PHE A 223 -12.75 -4.28 11.70
N PHE A 224 -11.83 -3.69 12.48
CA PHE A 224 -10.65 -4.35 13.04
C PHE A 224 -10.69 -4.38 14.57
N VAL A 225 -11.81 -4.82 15.13
CA VAL A 225 -12.08 -4.78 16.58
C VAL A 225 -11.00 -5.49 17.41
N ARG A 226 -10.33 -6.49 16.84
CA ARG A 226 -9.20 -7.22 17.48
C ARG A 226 -7.85 -6.92 16.83
N GLY A 227 -7.74 -5.77 16.18
CA GLY A 227 -6.53 -5.29 15.53
C GLY A 227 -6.30 -5.87 14.14
N PHE A 228 -5.19 -5.44 13.54
CA PHE A 228 -4.66 -5.92 12.27
C PHE A 228 -3.15 -6.00 12.41
N LYS A 229 -2.55 -7.10 11.95
CA LYS A 229 -1.10 -7.28 12.01
C LYS A 229 -0.45 -7.17 10.64
N GLN A 230 -0.89 -8.00 9.69
CA GLN A 230 -0.36 -7.98 8.32
C GLN A 230 -1.22 -8.81 7.36
N ILE A 231 -1.03 -8.56 6.06
CA ILE A 231 -1.43 -9.47 4.99
C ILE A 231 -0.20 -10.22 4.50
N LYS A 232 -0.29 -11.54 4.36
CA LYS A 232 0.79 -12.40 3.83
C LYS A 232 0.28 -13.39 2.79
N VAL A 233 1.20 -13.95 2.02
CA VAL A 233 0.90 -15.03 1.07
C VAL A 233 0.79 -16.37 1.80
N THR A 234 -0.22 -17.18 1.48
CA THR A 234 -0.29 -18.61 1.84
C THR A 234 -0.08 -19.51 0.62
N LYS A 235 0.49 -20.70 0.86
CA LYS A 235 0.63 -21.78 -0.14
C LYS A 235 -0.36 -22.93 0.08
N GLN A 236 -1.25 -22.81 1.07
CA GLN A 236 -2.23 -23.85 1.38
C GLN A 236 -3.22 -24.01 0.22
N LYS A 237 -3.37 -25.23 -0.31
CA LYS A 237 -4.19 -25.50 -1.50
C LYS A 237 -5.69 -25.43 -1.22
N SER A 238 -6.12 -25.82 -0.02
CA SER A 238 -7.53 -26.05 0.35
C SER A 238 -8.33 -24.80 0.75
N VAL A 239 -7.70 -23.63 0.82
CA VAL A 239 -8.34 -22.39 1.29
C VAL A 239 -8.09 -21.23 0.34
N ASN A 240 -8.98 -20.24 0.30
CA ASN A 240 -8.74 -18.98 -0.40
C ASN A 240 -7.96 -17.99 0.49
N GLY A 241 -8.22 -18.07 1.80
CA GLY A 241 -7.56 -17.32 2.84
C GLY A 241 -7.74 -18.00 4.20
N PHE A 242 -7.04 -17.48 5.21
CA PHE A 242 -7.36 -17.69 6.61
C PHE A 242 -6.81 -16.55 7.45
N THR A 243 -7.36 -16.38 8.64
CA THR A 243 -6.92 -15.36 9.60
C THR A 243 -6.56 -15.99 10.93
N ASP A 244 -5.42 -15.57 11.50
CA ASP A 244 -5.02 -15.98 12.84
C ASP A 244 -5.54 -15.02 13.92
N LEU A 245 -5.49 -15.47 15.17
CA LEU A 245 -5.95 -14.70 16.33
C LEU A 245 -5.16 -13.41 16.60
N ASN A 246 -4.02 -13.21 15.93
CA ASN A 246 -3.20 -12.02 16.07
C ASN A 246 -3.49 -10.99 14.96
N GLY A 247 -4.51 -11.22 14.13
CA GLY A 247 -4.85 -10.35 13.00
C GLY A 247 -3.91 -10.49 11.80
N THR A 248 -3.20 -11.61 11.64
CA THR A 248 -2.53 -11.95 10.39
C THR A 248 -3.52 -12.57 9.42
N ILE A 249 -3.71 -11.93 8.28
CA ILE A 249 -4.53 -12.44 7.18
C ILE A 249 -3.61 -13.08 6.15
N ALA A 250 -3.81 -14.35 5.84
CA ALA A 250 -3.03 -15.08 4.84
C ALA A 250 -3.91 -15.39 3.62
N LEU A 251 -3.56 -14.89 2.45
CA LEU A 251 -4.33 -15.05 1.20
C LEU A 251 -3.50 -15.73 0.12
N LYS A 252 -4.16 -16.42 -0.81
CA LYS A 252 -3.47 -16.97 -1.98
C LYS A 252 -3.03 -15.85 -2.95
N PRO A 253 -1.97 -16.07 -3.75
CA PRO A 253 -1.50 -15.09 -4.73
C PRO A 253 -2.56 -14.64 -5.74
N ASP A 254 -3.41 -15.55 -6.22
CA ASP A 254 -4.50 -15.30 -7.17
C ASP A 254 -5.65 -14.46 -6.57
N ILE A 255 -5.70 -14.33 -5.24
CA ILE A 255 -6.60 -13.39 -4.54
C ILE A 255 -5.90 -12.06 -4.25
N ILE A 256 -4.62 -12.08 -3.86
CA ILE A 256 -3.86 -10.85 -3.55
C ILE A 256 -3.71 -9.95 -4.78
N THR A 257 -3.41 -10.51 -5.94
CA THR A 257 -3.19 -9.71 -7.16
C THR A 257 -4.42 -8.88 -7.53
N PRO A 258 -5.64 -9.44 -7.65
CA PRO A 258 -6.84 -8.64 -7.91
C PRO A 258 -7.17 -7.65 -6.78
N ILE A 259 -6.84 -7.93 -5.52
CA ILE A 259 -7.00 -6.93 -4.43
C ILE A 259 -6.08 -5.74 -4.69
N ILE A 260 -4.80 -5.98 -5.00
CA ILE A 260 -3.83 -4.92 -5.29
C ILE A 260 -4.31 -4.06 -6.47
N GLU A 261 -4.76 -4.69 -7.55
CA GLU A 261 -5.30 -3.99 -8.72
C GLU A 261 -6.57 -3.20 -8.39
N GLY A 262 -7.49 -3.81 -7.63
CA GLY A 262 -8.73 -3.18 -7.19
C GLY A 262 -8.47 -1.96 -6.30
N MET A 263 -7.55 -2.07 -5.35
CA MET A 263 -7.14 -0.95 -4.49
C MET A 263 -6.47 0.18 -5.29
N ASN A 264 -5.69 -0.15 -6.32
CA ASN A 264 -5.12 0.86 -7.21
C ASN A 264 -6.19 1.55 -8.07
N ASN A 265 -7.22 0.84 -8.52
CA ASN A 265 -8.37 1.44 -9.18
C ASN A 265 -9.11 2.39 -8.23
N ILE A 266 -9.45 1.95 -7.02
CA ILE A 266 -10.10 2.78 -6.00
C ILE A 266 -9.30 4.06 -5.72
N ARG A 267 -7.99 3.93 -5.44
CA ARG A 267 -7.10 5.07 -5.14
C ARG A 267 -6.90 6.03 -6.32
N SER A 268 -7.18 5.59 -7.54
CA SER A 268 -7.11 6.43 -8.75
C SER A 268 -8.48 6.88 -9.26
N GLY A 269 -9.55 6.66 -8.50
CA GLY A 269 -10.92 7.03 -8.87
C GLY A 269 -11.50 6.22 -10.03
N LYS A 270 -10.92 5.05 -10.34
CA LYS A 270 -11.41 4.15 -11.39
C LYS A 270 -12.35 3.10 -10.81
N LYS A 271 -13.31 2.67 -11.64
CA LYS A 271 -14.21 1.55 -11.30
C LYS A 271 -13.43 0.24 -11.14
N THR A 272 -13.82 -0.54 -10.15
CA THR A 272 -13.35 -1.91 -9.92
C THR A 272 -14.09 -2.90 -10.81
N THR A 273 -13.41 -4.00 -11.19
CA THR A 273 -14.03 -5.11 -11.90
C THR A 273 -14.68 -6.11 -10.93
N PHE A 274 -15.54 -6.99 -11.43
CA PHE A 274 -16.13 -8.07 -10.64
C PHE A 274 -15.08 -8.92 -9.92
N GLU A 275 -14.01 -9.31 -10.62
CA GLU A 275 -12.94 -10.14 -10.06
C GLU A 275 -12.18 -9.43 -8.93
N GLN A 276 -11.94 -8.13 -9.07
CA GLN A 276 -11.31 -7.31 -8.05
C GLN A 276 -12.20 -7.21 -6.79
N GLU A 277 -13.48 -6.92 -6.97
CA GLU A 277 -14.44 -6.83 -5.85
C GLU A 277 -14.68 -8.17 -5.18
N ARG A 278 -14.72 -9.26 -5.95
CA ARG A 278 -14.82 -10.63 -5.44
C ARG A 278 -13.62 -10.99 -4.57
N ALA A 279 -12.42 -10.57 -4.95
CA ALA A 279 -11.20 -10.76 -4.17
C ALA A 279 -11.18 -9.87 -2.91
N ILE A 280 -11.60 -8.61 -3.02
CA ILE A 280 -11.75 -7.71 -1.86
C ILE A 280 -12.80 -8.26 -0.87
N SER A 281 -13.88 -8.84 -1.37
CA SER A 281 -14.88 -9.54 -0.55
C SER A 281 -14.27 -10.73 0.21
N THR A 282 -13.32 -11.47 -0.39
CA THR A 282 -12.55 -12.50 0.33
C THR A 282 -11.74 -11.89 1.47
N LEU A 283 -11.01 -10.80 1.22
CA LEU A 283 -10.26 -10.12 2.28
C LEU A 283 -11.18 -9.61 3.39
N HIS A 284 -12.33 -9.05 3.03
CA HIS A 284 -13.31 -8.55 4.00
C HIS A 284 -13.89 -9.66 4.88
N HIS A 285 -14.14 -10.84 4.31
CA HIS A 285 -14.52 -12.03 5.05
C HIS A 285 -13.45 -12.43 6.09
N GLU A 286 -12.17 -12.44 5.68
CA GLU A 286 -11.05 -12.70 6.58
C GLU A 286 -10.90 -11.66 7.70
N ILE A 287 -11.19 -10.39 7.41
CA ILE A 287 -11.23 -9.32 8.43
C ILE A 287 -12.30 -9.64 9.50
N TRP A 288 -13.49 -10.10 9.09
CA TRP A 288 -14.55 -10.49 10.03
C TRP A 288 -14.19 -11.72 10.86
N HIS A 289 -13.44 -12.68 10.32
CA HIS A 289 -12.91 -13.79 11.13
C HIS A 289 -12.10 -13.29 12.33
N ASN A 290 -11.30 -12.25 12.16
CA ASN A 290 -10.51 -11.67 13.25
C ASN A 290 -11.35 -10.90 14.28
N ALA A 291 -12.52 -10.37 13.91
CA ALA A 291 -13.37 -9.64 14.85
C ALA A 291 -13.91 -10.56 15.98
N ASN A 292 -13.99 -11.86 15.72
CA ASN A 292 -14.61 -12.83 16.61
C ASN A 292 -13.87 -13.04 17.94
N LYS A 293 -14.60 -13.24 19.03
CA LYS A 293 -13.99 -13.55 20.32
C LYS A 293 -13.34 -14.94 20.32
N PRO A 294 -12.02 -15.03 20.60
CA PRO A 294 -11.36 -16.33 20.72
C PRO A 294 -12.04 -17.16 21.81
N GLY A 295 -12.42 -18.38 21.47
CA GLY A 295 -13.03 -19.38 22.35
C GLY A 295 -12.20 -20.66 22.45
N ASN A 296 -12.82 -21.76 22.85
CA ASN A 296 -12.18 -23.08 22.79
C ASN A 296 -11.93 -23.45 21.31
N MET A 297 -10.68 -23.72 20.92
CA MET A 297 -10.32 -23.86 19.49
C MET A 297 -10.71 -25.21 18.88
N TYR A 298 -11.23 -26.15 19.68
CA TYR A 298 -11.81 -27.40 19.19
C TYR A 298 -13.29 -27.20 18.86
N MET A 299 -13.57 -26.87 17.61
CA MET A 299 -14.93 -26.73 17.09
C MET A 299 -15.38 -28.02 16.41
N THR A 300 -16.67 -28.37 16.57
CA THR A 300 -17.30 -29.39 15.74
C THR A 300 -17.47 -28.88 14.30
N LYS A 301 -17.62 -29.78 13.33
CA LYS A 301 -17.91 -29.41 11.93
C LYS A 301 -19.14 -28.49 11.82
N ASP A 302 -20.13 -28.70 12.67
CA ASP A 302 -21.33 -27.88 12.67
C ASP A 302 -21.07 -26.46 13.20
N GLN A 303 -20.33 -26.36 14.32
CA GLN A 303 -19.92 -25.07 14.87
C GLN A 303 -19.07 -24.28 13.86
N THR A 304 -18.14 -24.95 13.15
CA THR A 304 -17.35 -24.30 12.10
C THR A 304 -18.27 -23.74 11.01
N LYS A 305 -19.20 -24.53 10.46
CA LYS A 305 -20.15 -24.03 9.45
C LYS A 305 -20.99 -22.86 9.97
N THR A 306 -21.42 -22.89 11.23
CA THR A 306 -22.19 -21.80 11.83
C THR A 306 -21.38 -20.51 11.90
N MET A 307 -20.12 -20.60 12.35
CA MET A 307 -19.21 -19.46 12.41
C MET A 307 -18.92 -18.88 11.02
N GLU A 308 -18.70 -19.75 10.03
CA GLU A 308 -18.48 -19.37 8.63
C GLU A 308 -19.72 -18.69 8.02
N LEU A 309 -20.93 -19.19 8.33
CA LEU A 309 -22.19 -18.55 7.96
C LEU A 309 -22.28 -17.13 8.52
N ALA A 310 -22.04 -16.97 9.82
CA ALA A 310 -22.15 -15.66 10.47
C ALA A 310 -21.13 -14.66 9.90
N ASN A 311 -19.88 -15.08 9.71
CA ASN A 311 -18.84 -14.23 9.10
C ASN A 311 -19.15 -13.86 7.65
N GLU A 312 -19.53 -14.83 6.82
CA GLU A 312 -19.87 -14.56 5.42
C GLU A 312 -21.12 -13.68 5.31
N PHE A 313 -22.15 -13.90 6.14
CA PHE A 313 -23.34 -13.05 6.19
C PHE A 313 -22.98 -11.60 6.50
N VAL A 314 -22.24 -11.34 7.59
CA VAL A 314 -21.86 -9.97 7.96
C VAL A 314 -20.93 -9.36 6.90
N SER A 315 -19.95 -10.11 6.40
CA SER A 315 -19.03 -9.65 5.36
C SER A 315 -19.76 -9.19 4.10
N ARG A 316 -20.73 -9.97 3.61
CA ARG A 316 -21.52 -9.61 2.41
C ARG A 316 -22.37 -8.37 2.62
N LYS A 317 -23.12 -8.30 3.72
CA LYS A 317 -24.05 -7.19 3.95
C LYS A 317 -23.33 -5.89 4.33
N THR A 318 -22.08 -5.97 4.82
CA THR A 318 -21.25 -4.78 5.11
C THR A 318 -20.27 -4.44 3.99
N LEU A 319 -20.17 -5.25 2.93
CA LEU A 319 -19.25 -5.02 1.81
C LEU A 319 -19.42 -3.64 1.14
N PRO A 320 -20.65 -3.13 0.86
CA PRO A 320 -20.80 -1.79 0.28
C PRO A 320 -20.22 -0.68 1.17
N ALA A 321 -20.44 -0.77 2.49
CA ALA A 321 -19.89 0.19 3.44
C ALA A 321 -18.36 0.09 3.52
N PHE A 322 -17.82 -1.13 3.49
CA PHE A 322 -16.38 -1.37 3.45
C PHE A 322 -15.73 -0.78 2.18
N MET A 323 -16.31 -1.02 1.01
CA MET A 323 -15.84 -0.44 -0.27
C MET A 323 -15.87 1.10 -0.23
N LYS A 324 -16.93 1.69 0.34
CA LYS A 324 -17.03 3.14 0.54
C LYS A 324 -15.94 3.67 1.44
N LYS A 325 -15.62 2.97 2.53
CA LYS A 325 -14.54 3.36 3.44
C LYS A 325 -13.16 3.27 2.80
N LEU A 326 -12.94 2.31 1.90
CA LEU A 326 -11.73 2.23 1.09
C LEU A 326 -11.58 3.39 0.08
N GLY A 327 -12.63 4.21 -0.09
CA GLY A 327 -12.66 5.34 -1.02
C GLY A 327 -13.28 5.00 -2.39
N GLY A 328 -13.91 3.83 -2.52
CA GLY A 328 -14.54 3.37 -3.75
C GLY A 328 -16.06 3.21 -3.64
N GLU A 329 -16.65 2.51 -4.59
CA GLU A 329 -18.05 2.11 -4.59
C GLU A 329 -18.15 0.68 -5.12
N LEU A 330 -18.96 -0.16 -4.48
CA LEU A 330 -19.19 -1.53 -4.94
C LEU A 330 -20.00 -1.51 -6.25
N GLN A 331 -19.39 -1.89 -7.36
CA GLN A 331 -20.04 -1.90 -8.67
C GLN A 331 -20.91 -3.16 -8.87
N ASN A 332 -20.54 -4.28 -8.24
CA ASN A 332 -21.19 -5.57 -8.41
C ASN A 332 -21.97 -5.94 -7.15
N MET A 333 -23.14 -5.31 -6.97
CA MET A 333 -24.03 -5.52 -5.82
C MET A 333 -24.45 -6.98 -5.63
N GLU A 334 -24.41 -7.79 -6.70
CA GLU A 334 -24.66 -9.24 -6.62
C GLU A 334 -23.78 -9.94 -5.59
N LEU A 335 -22.56 -9.43 -5.31
CA LEU A 335 -21.66 -10.01 -4.30
C LEU A 335 -22.23 -9.94 -2.87
N THR A 336 -23.25 -9.10 -2.63
CA THR A 336 -23.95 -9.00 -1.34
C THR A 336 -25.04 -10.06 -1.16
N GLU A 337 -25.45 -10.72 -2.24
CA GLU A 337 -26.53 -11.70 -2.30
C GLU A 337 -25.99 -13.08 -2.65
N ASN A 338 -25.16 -13.16 -3.70
CA ASN A 338 -24.63 -14.39 -4.26
C ASN A 338 -23.13 -14.26 -4.55
N ARG A 339 -22.33 -15.10 -3.88
CA ARG A 339 -20.88 -15.19 -4.05
C ARG A 339 -20.47 -16.65 -4.17
N ASN A 340 -20.52 -17.15 -5.40
CA ASN A 340 -20.37 -18.56 -5.78
C ASN A 340 -18.97 -19.17 -5.59
N ASN A 341 -17.96 -18.36 -5.26
CA ASN A 341 -16.59 -18.82 -4.99
C ASN A 341 -16.35 -19.21 -3.52
N THR A 342 -17.42 -19.34 -2.72
CA THR A 342 -17.39 -19.86 -1.36
C THR A 342 -18.27 -21.10 -1.23
N SER A 343 -17.82 -22.05 -0.42
CA SER A 343 -18.64 -23.20 -0.01
C SER A 343 -19.85 -22.80 0.85
N TYR A 344 -19.84 -21.59 1.42
CA TYR A 344 -20.86 -21.08 2.34
C TYR A 344 -21.97 -20.29 1.64
N ASN A 345 -21.85 -20.06 0.33
CA ASN A 345 -22.79 -19.25 -0.44
C ASN A 345 -24.25 -19.59 -0.23
N ARG A 346 -24.54 -20.88 -0.35
CA ARG A 346 -25.87 -21.45 -0.15
C ARG A 346 -26.41 -21.21 1.26
N MET A 347 -25.54 -21.24 2.27
CA MET A 347 -25.95 -21.08 3.67
C MET A 347 -26.41 -19.65 3.93
N VAL A 348 -25.72 -18.66 3.35
CA VAL A 348 -26.11 -17.24 3.46
C VAL A 348 -27.42 -16.99 2.71
N ILE A 349 -27.57 -17.49 1.48
CA ILE A 349 -28.81 -17.37 0.71
C ILE A 349 -30.00 -17.98 1.49
N ASN A 350 -29.80 -19.15 2.09
CA ASN A 350 -30.84 -19.78 2.89
C ASN A 350 -31.12 -19.03 4.20
N TYR A 351 -30.11 -18.39 4.81
CA TYR A 351 -30.35 -17.55 5.98
C TYR A 351 -31.12 -16.27 5.61
N ASP A 352 -30.85 -15.66 4.45
CA ASP A 352 -31.66 -14.55 3.91
C ASP A 352 -33.12 -15.00 3.69
N LYS A 353 -33.35 -16.18 3.13
CA LYS A 353 -34.72 -16.76 3.02
C LYS A 353 -35.40 -16.95 4.37
N LEU A 354 -34.65 -17.30 5.41
CA LEU A 354 -35.19 -17.42 6.76
C LEU A 354 -35.57 -16.04 7.34
N ILE A 355 -34.77 -15.00 7.08
CA ILE A 355 -35.09 -13.61 7.45
C ILE A 355 -36.40 -13.20 6.78
N ASP A 356 -36.57 -13.48 5.48
CA ASP A 356 -37.78 -13.17 4.73
C ASP A 356 -38.99 -13.96 5.24
N TYR A 357 -38.83 -15.28 5.47
CA TYR A 357 -39.88 -16.13 6.03
C TYR A 357 -40.36 -15.65 7.41
N ALA A 358 -39.43 -15.16 8.23
CA ALA A 358 -39.72 -14.63 9.54
C ALA A 358 -40.24 -13.18 9.52
N GLU A 359 -40.34 -12.53 8.35
CA GLU A 359 -40.60 -11.09 8.21
C GLU A 359 -39.72 -10.27 9.19
N ALA A 360 -38.45 -10.63 9.29
CA ALA A 360 -37.50 -9.98 10.19
C ALA A 360 -36.85 -8.76 9.53
N ASP A 361 -36.59 -7.70 10.31
CA ASP A 361 -35.90 -6.51 9.82
C ASP A 361 -34.43 -6.85 9.46
N PRO A 362 -34.03 -6.80 8.16
CA PRO A 362 -32.72 -7.27 7.74
C PRO A 362 -31.56 -6.44 8.33
N ILE A 363 -31.77 -5.14 8.56
CA ILE A 363 -30.75 -4.24 9.13
C ILE A 363 -30.53 -4.59 10.61
N LYS A 364 -31.61 -4.83 11.36
CA LYS A 364 -31.49 -5.22 12.76
C LYS A 364 -30.93 -6.63 12.92
N VAL A 365 -31.30 -7.57 12.05
CA VAL A 365 -30.69 -8.91 12.01
C VAL A 365 -29.19 -8.80 11.77
N LEU A 366 -28.76 -8.02 10.76
CA LEU A 366 -27.34 -7.76 10.49
C LEU A 366 -26.60 -7.23 11.73
N ASN A 367 -27.16 -6.22 12.39
CA ASN A 367 -26.55 -5.62 13.57
C ASN A 367 -26.45 -6.61 14.74
N SER A 368 -27.48 -7.45 14.93
CA SER A 368 -27.50 -8.49 15.97
C SER A 368 -26.46 -9.58 15.72
N VAL A 369 -26.33 -10.06 14.47
CA VAL A 369 -25.31 -11.06 14.11
C VAL A 369 -23.91 -10.46 14.24
N LYS A 370 -23.70 -9.22 13.75
CA LYS A 370 -22.43 -8.49 13.90
C LYS A 370 -22.03 -8.32 15.37
N LYS A 371 -22.97 -7.98 16.25
CA LYS A 371 -22.73 -7.88 17.69
C LYS A 371 -22.28 -9.22 18.27
N SER A 372 -23.00 -10.29 17.94
CA SER A 372 -22.71 -11.65 18.43
C SER A 372 -21.35 -12.15 17.94
N LEU A 373 -20.96 -11.88 16.68
CA LEU A 373 -19.61 -12.17 16.19
C LEU A 373 -18.55 -11.56 17.12
N ILE A 374 -18.68 -10.28 17.47
CA ILE A 374 -17.69 -9.54 18.25
C ILE A 374 -17.64 -10.01 19.71
N GLU A 375 -18.80 -10.21 20.33
CA GLU A 375 -18.96 -10.41 21.78
C GLU A 375 -18.90 -11.87 22.22
N ASP A 376 -19.37 -12.81 21.38
CA ASP A 376 -19.51 -14.22 21.71
C ASP A 376 -18.35 -15.07 21.18
N LYS A 377 -18.13 -16.22 21.83
CA LYS A 377 -17.11 -17.20 21.43
C LYS A 377 -17.48 -17.89 20.12
N TYR A 378 -16.48 -18.37 19.38
CA TYR A 378 -16.70 -19.15 18.15
C TYR A 378 -17.69 -20.32 18.29
N THR A 379 -17.70 -20.99 19.45
CA THR A 379 -18.58 -22.15 19.71
C THR A 379 -20.05 -21.77 19.89
N GLU A 380 -20.35 -20.49 20.16
CA GLU A 380 -21.67 -19.99 20.54
C GLU A 380 -22.37 -19.20 19.42
N GLN A 381 -21.76 -19.08 18.24
CA GLN A 381 -22.29 -18.26 17.14
C GLN A 381 -23.69 -18.68 16.66
N ILE A 382 -24.12 -19.92 16.96
CA ILE A 382 -25.48 -20.38 16.65
C ILE A 382 -26.51 -19.59 17.44
N LYS A 383 -26.21 -19.25 18.70
CA LYS A 383 -27.10 -18.48 19.56
C LYS A 383 -27.31 -17.09 18.98
N GLY A 384 -26.23 -16.43 18.54
CA GLY A 384 -26.31 -15.12 17.88
C GLY A 384 -27.19 -15.11 16.63
N LEU A 385 -27.10 -16.13 15.78
CA LEU A 385 -27.95 -16.28 14.60
C LEU A 385 -29.42 -16.53 14.96
N ILE A 386 -29.68 -17.30 16.02
CA ILE A 386 -31.03 -17.56 16.51
C ILE A 386 -31.66 -16.31 17.11
N ASP A 387 -30.94 -15.65 18.02
CA ASP A 387 -31.39 -14.43 18.71
C ASP A 387 -31.65 -13.32 17.69
N ALA A 388 -30.81 -13.19 16.66
CA ALA A 388 -31.02 -12.22 15.58
C ALA A 388 -32.37 -12.40 14.86
N ILE A 389 -32.77 -13.63 14.54
CA ILE A 389 -34.09 -13.91 13.93
C ILE A 389 -35.19 -13.73 14.97
N LYS A 390 -35.02 -14.34 16.14
CA LYS A 390 -36.02 -14.34 17.21
C LYS A 390 -36.38 -12.91 17.57
N GLU A 391 -35.42 -12.05 17.90
CA GLU A 391 -35.67 -10.70 18.39
C GLU A 391 -36.23 -9.77 17.31
N ASN A 392 -35.84 -9.97 16.05
CA ASN A 392 -36.18 -9.03 14.98
C ASN A 392 -37.31 -9.50 14.05
N SER A 393 -37.83 -10.71 14.26
CA SER A 393 -39.01 -11.23 13.56
C SER A 393 -40.30 -10.55 14.03
N LYS A 394 -41.23 -10.38 13.09
CA LYS A 394 -42.64 -10.03 13.36
C LYS A 394 -43.41 -11.14 14.08
N TYR A 395 -42.89 -12.36 14.05
CA TYR A 395 -43.49 -13.54 14.64
C TYR A 395 -42.74 -13.98 15.90
N ASP A 396 -43.46 -14.56 16.86
CA ASP A 396 -42.92 -15.23 18.02
C ASP A 396 -42.59 -16.68 17.65
N ILE A 397 -41.46 -16.84 16.95
CA ILE A 397 -40.97 -18.15 16.52
C ILE A 397 -40.17 -18.77 17.67
N LYS A 398 -40.55 -19.98 18.09
CA LYS A 398 -39.82 -20.72 19.13
C LYS A 398 -38.36 -20.93 18.74
N GLU A 399 -37.48 -20.76 19.72
CA GLU A 399 -36.02 -20.88 19.55
C GLU A 399 -35.59 -22.20 18.91
N GLY A 400 -36.16 -23.32 19.35
CA GLY A 400 -35.89 -24.64 18.78
C GLY A 400 -36.27 -24.76 17.30
N ASN A 401 -37.31 -24.05 16.85
CA ASN A 401 -37.70 -24.03 15.43
C ASN A 401 -36.69 -23.22 14.62
N ILE A 402 -36.27 -22.05 15.11
CA ILE A 402 -35.23 -21.24 14.46
C ILE A 402 -33.92 -22.02 14.35
N ALA A 403 -33.52 -22.71 15.42
CA ALA A 403 -32.34 -23.58 15.41
C ALA A 403 -32.44 -24.68 14.35
N ALA A 404 -33.62 -25.33 14.21
CA ALA A 404 -33.86 -26.31 13.18
C ALA A 404 -33.81 -25.70 11.77
N PHE A 405 -34.43 -24.54 11.54
CA PHE A 405 -34.36 -23.82 10.26
C PHE A 405 -32.91 -23.50 9.88
N ILE A 406 -32.11 -22.97 10.80
CA ILE A 406 -30.68 -22.67 10.55
C ILE A 406 -29.89 -23.95 10.25
N LYS A 407 -30.17 -25.06 10.96
CA LYS A 407 -29.54 -26.35 10.65
C LYS A 407 -29.84 -26.77 9.21
N TYR A 408 -31.11 -26.76 8.79
CA TYR A 408 -31.50 -27.13 7.44
C TYR A 408 -30.99 -26.14 6.38
N ALA A 409 -30.91 -24.85 6.70
CA ALA A 409 -30.32 -23.83 5.83
C ALA A 409 -28.86 -24.16 5.44
N LYS A 410 -28.10 -24.75 6.37
CA LYS A 410 -26.72 -25.20 6.12
C LYS A 410 -26.64 -26.46 5.25
N GLU A 411 -27.64 -27.34 5.31
CA GLU A 411 -27.64 -28.66 4.69
C GLU A 411 -28.29 -28.70 3.30
N TYR A 412 -29.45 -28.04 3.14
CA TYR A 412 -30.30 -28.14 1.95
C TYR A 412 -29.81 -27.26 0.79
N THR A 413 -30.20 -27.65 -0.43
CA THR A 413 -30.13 -26.76 -1.60
C THR A 413 -31.01 -25.54 -1.40
N ASN A 414 -30.79 -24.50 -2.20
CA ASN A 414 -31.61 -23.28 -2.10
C ASN A 414 -33.09 -23.60 -2.34
N GLU A 415 -33.39 -24.44 -3.32
CA GLU A 415 -34.74 -24.83 -3.73
C GLU A 415 -35.41 -25.67 -2.64
N LYS A 416 -34.72 -26.71 -2.17
CA LYS A 416 -35.22 -27.59 -1.11
C LYS A 416 -35.45 -26.84 0.21
N PHE A 417 -34.62 -25.85 0.52
CA PHE A 417 -34.84 -25.02 1.70
C PHE A 417 -36.05 -24.10 1.54
N GLN A 418 -36.29 -23.56 0.35
CA GLN A 418 -37.50 -22.78 0.08
C GLN A 418 -38.76 -23.63 0.23
N GLU A 419 -38.79 -24.82 -0.38
CA GLU A 419 -39.91 -25.77 -0.23
C GLU A 419 -40.17 -26.11 1.24
N PHE A 420 -39.10 -26.31 2.02
CA PHE A 420 -39.19 -26.55 3.45
C PHE A 420 -39.84 -25.37 4.19
N LEU A 421 -39.47 -24.13 3.89
CA LEU A 421 -40.11 -22.95 4.49
C LEU A 421 -41.59 -22.83 4.10
N ASP A 422 -41.91 -23.08 2.83
CA ASP A 422 -43.28 -22.95 2.30
C ASP A 422 -44.25 -23.96 2.95
N ILE A 423 -43.82 -25.20 3.17
CA ILE A 423 -44.59 -26.22 3.90
C ILE A 423 -44.86 -25.74 5.34
N ASN A 424 -43.81 -25.28 6.03
CA ASN A 424 -43.88 -24.87 7.43
C ASN A 424 -44.62 -23.53 7.65
N LYS A 425 -44.90 -22.76 6.58
CA LYS A 425 -45.73 -21.55 6.66
C LYS A 425 -47.18 -21.88 7.02
N ASN A 426 -47.66 -23.05 6.59
CA ASN A 426 -49.05 -23.48 6.77
C ASN A 426 -49.29 -24.19 8.13
N ASP A 427 -48.22 -24.62 8.81
CA ASP A 427 -48.28 -25.45 10.03
C ASP A 427 -48.39 -24.65 11.36
N LYS A 428 -48.85 -23.38 11.32
CA LYS A 428 -49.02 -22.51 12.51
C LYS A 428 -47.75 -22.25 13.33
N ILE A 429 -46.57 -22.43 12.73
CA ILE A 429 -45.26 -22.15 13.35
C ILE A 429 -45.07 -20.65 13.57
N LEU A 430 -45.60 -19.82 12.68
CA LEU A 430 -45.59 -18.36 12.76
C LEU A 430 -46.77 -17.86 13.61
N ARG A 431 -46.50 -17.42 14.84
CA ARG A 431 -47.48 -16.73 15.70
C ARG A 431 -47.16 -15.25 15.70
N LYS A 432 -48.09 -14.36 15.34
CA LYS A 432 -47.81 -12.91 15.36
C LYS A 432 -47.44 -12.48 16.78
N ARG A 433 -46.42 -11.62 16.90
CA ARG A 433 -46.16 -10.91 18.15
C ARG A 433 -47.28 -9.91 18.40
N ASN A 434 -47.80 -9.90 19.62
CA ASN A 434 -48.78 -8.92 20.08
C ASN A 434 -48.14 -7.56 20.29
#